data_AF-A0A953T2U6-F1
#
_entry.id   AF-A0A953T2U6-F1
#
_cell.length_a   1.000
_cell.length_b   1.000
_cell.length_c   1.000
_cell.angle_alpha   90.00
_cell.angle_beta   90.00
_cell.angle_gamma   90.00
#
_symmetry.space_group_name_H-M   'P 1'
#
loop_
_entity.id
_entity.type
_entity.pdbx_description
1 polymer ?
#
loop_
_entity_poly.entity_id
_entity_poly.type
_entity_poly.pdbx_seq_one_letter_code
_entity_poly.pdbx_strand_id
1 'polypeptide(L)'
;MNIFKKIQILAKNNNGVVALAAILSISFITANIIVSLLIVSLLFAQGNLERRLAVGALSSARSGINDAIYRVVLGDDLSLCTVANPCLLETEGNSRARVSVERDPADLGSCGVVWGCLFRIRSVGELQNTRRRLEVILEVGDLSREIRVRSFREIVV
;
A
#
# COMPACT_ATOMS: atom_id res chain seq x y z
N MET A 1 -18.84 -44.49 -23.32
CA MET A 1 -19.27 -45.38 -22.22
C MET A 1 -18.70 -44.83 -20.92
N ASN A 2 -19.55 -44.32 -20.01
CA ASN A 2 -19.13 -43.56 -18.82
C ASN A 2 -18.22 -44.38 -17.88
N ILE A 3 -17.15 -43.76 -17.40
CA ILE A 3 -16.18 -44.36 -16.45
C ILE A 3 -16.91 -44.93 -15.23
N PHE A 4 -17.95 -44.25 -14.75
CA PHE A 4 -18.83 -44.72 -13.67
C PHE A 4 -19.54 -46.06 -13.97
N LYS A 5 -19.98 -46.30 -15.21
CA LYS A 5 -20.61 -47.57 -15.60
C LYS A 5 -19.60 -48.72 -15.62
N LYS A 6 -18.33 -48.46 -16.01
CA LYS A 6 -17.26 -49.47 -15.97
C LYS A 6 -16.89 -49.88 -14.54
N ILE A 7 -16.86 -48.93 -13.61
CA ILE A 7 -16.55 -49.19 -12.18
C ILE A 7 -17.64 -50.07 -11.54
N GLN A 8 -18.92 -49.81 -11.84
CA GLN A 8 -20.03 -50.65 -11.35
C GLN A 8 -19.97 -52.10 -11.86
N ILE A 9 -19.56 -52.30 -13.12
CA ILE A 9 -19.43 -53.64 -13.71
C ILE A 9 -18.27 -54.41 -13.09
N LEU A 10 -17.15 -53.74 -12.81
CA LEU A 10 -15.98 -54.33 -12.12
C LEU A 10 -16.28 -54.70 -10.66
N ALA A 11 -17.12 -53.94 -9.97
CA ALA A 11 -17.52 -54.23 -8.58
C ALA A 11 -18.44 -55.46 -8.45
N LYS A 12 -19.20 -55.82 -9.49
CA LYS A 12 -20.16 -56.94 -9.48
C LYS A 12 -19.50 -58.32 -9.63
N ASN A 13 -18.29 -58.40 -10.20
CA ASN A 13 -17.54 -59.63 -10.41
C ASN A 13 -16.39 -59.76 -9.40
N ASN A 14 -16.63 -60.14 -8.14
CA ASN A 14 -15.66 -60.57 -7.09
C ASN A 14 -14.28 -59.88 -6.95
N ASN A 15 -14.07 -58.74 -7.62
CA ASN A 15 -12.86 -57.94 -7.62
C ASN A 15 -13.07 -56.72 -6.71
N GLY A 16 -13.74 -56.92 -5.57
CA GLY A 16 -14.05 -55.87 -4.59
C GLY A 16 -12.82 -55.09 -4.15
N VAL A 17 -11.66 -55.75 -4.11
CA VAL A 17 -10.35 -55.13 -3.83
C VAL A 17 -9.94 -54.13 -4.93
N VAL A 18 -10.16 -54.47 -6.20
CA VAL A 18 -9.80 -53.61 -7.35
C VAL A 18 -10.75 -52.41 -7.44
N ALA A 19 -12.05 -52.63 -7.19
CA ALA A 19 -13.03 -51.56 -7.16
C ALA A 19 -12.76 -50.60 -5.98
N LEU A 20 -12.39 -51.11 -4.81
CA LEU A 20 -12.02 -50.30 -3.65
C LEU A 20 -10.76 -49.46 -3.92
N ALA A 21 -9.71 -50.05 -4.50
CA ALA A 21 -8.50 -49.34 -4.87
C ALA A 21 -8.76 -48.22 -5.91
N ALA A 22 -9.65 -48.46 -6.87
CA ALA A 22 -10.08 -47.45 -7.83
C ALA A 22 -10.85 -46.30 -7.18
N ILE A 23 -11.74 -46.58 -6.23
CA ILE A 23 -12.50 -45.54 -5.52
C ILE A 23 -11.56 -44.72 -4.62
N LEU A 24 -10.64 -45.36 -3.90
CA LEU A 24 -9.66 -44.69 -3.04
C LEU A 24 -8.74 -43.76 -3.83
N SER A 25 -8.22 -44.23 -4.97
CA SER A 25 -7.36 -43.40 -5.83
C SER A 25 -8.12 -42.19 -6.40
N ILE A 26 -9.35 -42.38 -6.87
CA ILE A 26 -10.18 -41.26 -7.35
C ILE A 26 -10.46 -40.26 -6.22
N SER A 27 -10.78 -40.75 -5.02
CA SER A 27 -11.08 -39.92 -3.84
C SER A 27 -9.86 -39.13 -3.37
N PHE A 28 -8.68 -39.75 -3.43
CA PHE A 28 -7.42 -39.09 -3.12
C PHE A 28 -7.11 -37.98 -4.12
N ILE A 29 -7.30 -38.25 -5.42
CA ILE A 29 -7.09 -37.24 -6.47
C ILE A 29 -8.04 -36.06 -6.30
N THR A 30 -9.35 -36.31 -6.09
CA THR A 30 -10.33 -35.24 -5.89
C THR A 30 -10.06 -34.44 -4.63
N ALA A 31 -9.68 -35.07 -3.53
CA ALA A 31 -9.29 -34.37 -2.30
C ALA A 31 -8.11 -33.41 -2.54
N ASN A 32 -7.08 -33.86 -3.25
CA ASN A 32 -5.91 -33.01 -3.57
C ASN A 32 -6.27 -31.82 -4.46
N ILE A 33 -7.17 -32.01 -5.43
CA ILE A 33 -7.66 -30.91 -6.29
C ILE A 33 -8.39 -29.87 -5.44
N ILE A 34 -9.29 -30.30 -4.53
CA ILE A 34 -10.04 -29.39 -3.66
C ILE A 34 -9.09 -28.60 -2.76
N VAL A 35 -8.14 -29.27 -2.11
CA VAL A 35 -7.15 -28.61 -1.24
C VAL A 35 -6.31 -27.61 -2.03
N SER A 36 -5.85 -27.97 -3.23
CA SER A 36 -5.08 -27.07 -4.09
C SER A 36 -5.88 -25.83 -4.48
N LEU A 37 -7.16 -25.98 -4.84
CA LEU A 37 -8.03 -24.87 -5.17
C LEU A 37 -8.28 -23.94 -3.98
N LEU A 38 -8.44 -24.50 -2.77
CA LEU A 38 -8.60 -23.72 -1.54
C LEU A 38 -7.35 -22.88 -1.25
N ILE A 39 -6.15 -23.47 -1.40
CA ILE A 39 -4.89 -22.75 -1.21
C ILE A 39 -4.76 -21.61 -2.21
N VAL A 40 -5.01 -21.87 -3.49
CA VAL A 40 -4.94 -20.85 -4.54
C VAL A 40 -5.92 -19.71 -4.28
N SER A 41 -7.17 -20.03 -3.93
CA SER A 41 -8.20 -19.04 -3.58
C SER A 41 -7.77 -18.16 -2.41
N LEU A 42 -7.18 -18.76 -1.38
CA LEU A 42 -6.72 -18.05 -0.18
C LEU A 42 -5.56 -17.09 -0.50
N LEU A 43 -4.60 -17.50 -1.34
CA LEU A 43 -3.51 -16.65 -1.81
C LEU A 43 -4.02 -15.46 -2.63
N PHE A 44 -4.99 -15.67 -3.53
CA PHE A 44 -5.61 -14.58 -4.30
C PHE A 44 -6.38 -13.61 -3.40
N ALA A 45 -7.11 -14.12 -2.40
CA ALA A 45 -7.85 -13.29 -1.46
C ALA A 45 -6.91 -12.39 -0.63
N GLN A 46 -5.81 -12.94 -0.12
CA GLN A 46 -4.80 -12.20 0.63
C GLN A 46 -4.11 -11.13 -0.23
N GLY A 47 -3.65 -11.49 -1.43
CA GLY A 47 -2.96 -10.54 -2.32
C GLY A 47 -3.85 -9.34 -2.72
N ASN A 48 -5.15 -9.56 -2.91
CA ASN A 48 -6.09 -8.47 -3.20
C ASN A 48 -6.35 -7.58 -1.99
N LEU A 49 -6.43 -8.15 -0.79
CA LEU A 49 -6.58 -7.40 0.45
C LEU A 49 -5.35 -6.51 0.71
N GLU A 50 -4.14 -7.06 0.58
CA GLU A 50 -2.90 -6.31 0.76
C GLU A 50 -2.77 -5.15 -0.24
N ARG A 51 -3.13 -5.37 -1.50
CA ARG A 51 -3.16 -4.30 -2.51
C ARG A 51 -4.12 -3.19 -2.12
N ARG A 52 -5.32 -3.53 -1.65
CA ARG A 52 -6.31 -2.53 -1.19
C ARG A 52 -5.79 -1.74 0.02
N LEU A 53 -5.17 -2.43 0.98
CA LEU A 53 -4.57 -1.79 2.15
C LEU A 53 -3.42 -0.85 1.75
N ALA A 54 -2.57 -1.27 0.82
CA ALA A 54 -1.48 -0.46 0.29
C ALA A 54 -1.99 0.79 -0.46
N VAL A 55 -3.03 0.64 -1.29
CA VAL A 55 -3.67 1.78 -1.98
C VAL A 55 -4.30 2.73 -0.96
N GLY A 56 -4.96 2.21 0.08
CA GLY A 56 -5.53 3.02 1.15
C GLY A 56 -4.47 3.81 1.92
N ALA A 57 -3.36 3.17 2.29
CA ALA A 57 -2.22 3.81 2.94
C ALA A 57 -1.60 4.91 2.04
N LEU A 58 -1.43 4.63 0.73
CA LEU A 58 -0.91 5.61 -0.23
C LEU A 58 -1.87 6.81 -0.40
N SER A 59 -3.17 6.55 -0.48
CA SER A 59 -4.20 7.59 -0.58
C SER A 59 -4.16 8.52 0.64
N SER A 60 -3.99 7.95 1.84
CA SER A 60 -3.85 8.70 3.08
C SER A 60 -2.59 9.57 3.08
N ALA A 61 -1.44 9.02 2.70
CA ALA A 61 -0.19 9.77 2.56
C ALA A 61 -0.33 10.94 1.57
N ARG A 62 -1.02 10.71 0.45
CA ARG A 62 -1.25 11.74 -0.56
C ARG A 62 -2.17 12.85 -0.06
N SER A 63 -3.20 12.51 0.71
CA SER A 63 -4.07 13.48 1.37
C SER A 63 -3.28 14.36 2.34
N GLY A 64 -2.40 13.76 3.14
CA GLY A 64 -1.53 14.49 4.07
C GLY A 64 -0.57 15.44 3.35
N ILE A 65 0.01 15.02 2.23
CA ILE A 65 0.82 15.91 1.38
C ILE A 65 0.00 17.09 0.87
N ASN A 66 -1.21 16.85 0.34
CA ASN A 66 -2.04 17.93 -0.21
C ASN A 66 -2.41 18.95 0.88
N ASP A 67 -2.75 18.50 2.09
CA ASP A 67 -3.01 19.40 3.23
C ASP A 67 -1.76 20.21 3.59
N ALA A 68 -0.58 19.57 3.65
CA ALA A 68 0.67 20.27 3.94
C ALA A 68 1.08 21.26 2.84
N ILE A 69 0.91 20.91 1.56
CA ILE A 69 1.13 21.84 0.44
C ILE A 69 0.22 23.06 0.62
N TYR A 70 -1.06 22.86 0.94
CA TYR A 70 -2.01 23.94 1.14
C TYR A 70 -1.59 24.88 2.28
N ARG A 71 -1.12 24.33 3.40
CA ARG A 71 -0.57 25.15 4.52
C ARG A 71 0.69 25.91 4.12
N VAL A 72 1.58 25.30 3.31
CA VAL A 72 2.75 25.98 2.74
C VAL A 72 2.33 27.14 1.83
N VAL A 73 1.27 26.96 1.03
CA VAL A 73 0.71 28.01 0.17
C VAL A 73 0.14 29.17 0.99
N LEU A 74 -0.60 28.87 2.06
CA LEU A 74 -1.18 29.89 2.94
C LEU A 74 -0.14 30.64 3.77
N GLY A 75 1.06 30.08 3.93
CA GLY A 75 2.13 30.68 4.72
C GLY A 75 1.88 30.57 6.23
N ASP A 76 1.04 29.64 6.68
CA ASP A 76 0.78 29.38 8.09
C ASP A 76 2.08 28.94 8.78
N ASP A 77 2.55 29.67 9.81
CA ASP A 77 3.58 29.35 10.83
C ASP A 77 4.70 28.32 10.50
N LEU A 78 5.10 28.22 9.23
CA LEU A 78 6.13 27.27 8.76
C LEU A 78 7.55 27.83 8.91
N SER A 79 7.67 29.09 9.32
CA SER A 79 8.93 29.80 9.55
C SER A 79 9.79 29.14 10.64
N LEU A 80 9.14 28.47 11.60
CA LEU A 80 9.76 27.72 12.71
C LEU A 80 10.12 26.28 12.35
N CYS A 81 9.60 25.74 11.23
CA CYS A 81 9.86 24.37 10.82
C CYS A 81 11.26 24.27 10.21
N THR A 82 12.09 23.39 10.78
CA THR A 82 13.46 23.16 10.33
C THR A 82 13.72 21.67 10.21
N VAL A 83 14.83 21.28 9.57
CA VAL A 83 15.25 19.86 9.53
C VAL A 83 15.41 19.28 10.94
N ALA A 84 15.85 20.08 11.91
CA ALA A 84 16.01 19.67 13.30
C ALA A 84 14.70 19.65 14.10
N ASN A 85 13.68 20.40 13.67
CA ASN A 85 12.37 20.44 14.30
C ASN A 85 11.28 20.48 13.21
N PRO A 86 10.92 19.32 12.63
CA PRO A 86 9.91 19.25 11.60
C PRO A 86 8.53 19.51 12.18
N CYS A 87 7.69 20.23 11.45
CA CYS A 87 6.30 20.43 11.84
C CYS A 87 5.51 19.16 11.54
N LEU A 88 5.05 18.51 12.61
CA LEU A 88 4.29 17.27 12.55
C LEU A 88 2.79 17.56 12.51
N LEU A 89 2.13 17.04 11.48
CA LEU A 89 0.68 17.05 11.36
C LEU A 89 0.21 15.59 11.39
N GLU A 90 -0.61 15.26 12.38
CA GLU A 90 -1.26 13.95 12.45
C GLU A 90 -2.76 14.11 12.19
N THR A 91 -3.31 13.26 11.32
CA THR A 91 -4.76 13.17 11.15
C THR A 91 -5.32 12.05 12.04
N GLU A 92 -6.37 12.34 12.80
CA GLU A 92 -7.07 11.34 13.62
C GLU A 92 -8.00 10.45 12.76
N GLY A 93 -8.05 9.14 13.07
CA GLY A 93 -8.96 8.18 12.41
C GLY A 93 -8.39 6.77 12.21
N ASN A 94 -9.15 5.93 11.48
CA ASN A 94 -8.77 4.56 11.10
C ASN A 94 -7.69 4.52 10.00
N SER A 95 -7.59 5.59 9.21
CA SER A 95 -6.46 5.84 8.34
C SER A 95 -5.74 7.07 8.87
N ARG A 96 -4.45 6.93 9.16
CA ARG A 96 -3.65 8.00 9.75
C ARG A 96 -2.60 8.43 8.75
N ALA A 97 -2.49 9.74 8.53
CA ALA A 97 -1.36 10.34 7.85
C ALA A 97 -0.53 11.10 8.90
N ARG A 98 0.77 10.84 8.93
CA ARG A 98 1.76 11.66 9.63
C ARG A 98 2.52 12.45 8.60
N VAL A 99 2.43 13.77 8.66
CA VAL A 99 3.13 14.66 7.74
C VAL A 99 4.21 15.40 8.49
N SER A 100 5.41 15.44 7.93
CA SER A 100 6.51 16.27 8.41
C SER A 100 6.90 17.25 7.32
N VAL A 101 6.90 18.54 7.66
CA VAL A 101 7.40 19.61 6.78
C VAL A 101 8.72 20.12 7.35
N GLU A 102 9.77 20.08 6.52
CA GLU A 102 11.11 20.58 6.84
C GLU A 102 11.64 21.43 5.68
N ARG A 103 12.59 22.34 5.94
CA ARG A 103 13.37 22.95 4.84
C ARG A 103 14.25 21.88 4.20
N ASP A 104 14.42 21.91 2.89
CA ASP A 104 15.31 20.95 2.23
C ASP A 104 16.77 21.29 2.58
N PRO A 105 17.58 20.34 3.07
CA PRO A 105 19.01 20.55 3.31
C PRO A 105 19.81 20.91 2.05
N ALA A 106 19.26 20.69 0.85
CA ALA A 106 19.86 21.16 -0.40
C ALA A 106 19.61 22.65 -0.66
N ASP A 107 18.84 23.34 0.18
CA ASP A 107 18.66 24.78 0.13
C ASP A 107 19.92 25.49 0.64
N LEU A 108 20.73 25.99 -0.30
CA LEU A 108 21.98 26.70 -0.03
C LEU A 108 21.76 28.21 0.22
N GLY A 109 20.51 28.68 0.16
CA GLY A 109 20.14 30.09 0.31
C GLY A 109 19.85 30.50 1.75
N SER A 110 20.12 31.78 2.09
CA SER A 110 19.59 32.39 3.31
C SER A 110 18.15 32.84 3.05
N CYS A 111 17.21 31.97 3.37
CA CYS A 111 15.79 32.30 3.36
C CYS A 111 15.40 33.10 4.60
N GLY A 112 15.03 34.38 4.41
CA GLY A 112 14.47 35.22 5.48
C GLY A 112 13.02 34.90 5.84
N VAL A 113 12.23 34.37 4.90
CA VAL A 113 10.80 34.01 5.03
C VAL A 113 10.53 32.72 4.22
N VAL A 114 9.31 32.16 4.23
CA VAL A 114 8.87 30.99 3.41
C VAL A 114 9.18 31.14 1.90
N TRP A 115 9.36 32.38 1.43
CA TRP A 115 9.61 32.71 0.02
C TRP A 115 11.09 32.50 -0.35
N GLY A 116 11.32 31.93 -1.54
CA GLY A 116 12.67 31.64 -2.04
C GLY A 116 13.26 30.31 -1.56
N CYS A 117 12.50 29.50 -0.80
CA CYS A 117 13.03 28.28 -0.19
C CYS A 117 12.61 27.00 -0.88
N LEU A 118 13.40 25.96 -0.62
CA LEU A 118 13.01 24.58 -0.88
C LEU A 118 12.45 23.95 0.39
N PHE A 119 11.23 23.42 0.31
CA PHE A 119 10.61 22.66 1.38
C PHE A 119 10.51 21.19 1.00
N ARG A 120 10.82 20.33 1.96
CA ARG A 120 10.60 18.91 1.87
C ARG A 120 9.43 18.53 2.75
N ILE A 121 8.40 17.96 2.12
CA ILE A 121 7.23 17.41 2.77
C ILE A 121 7.34 15.90 2.70
N ARG A 122 7.28 15.23 3.84
CA ARG A 122 7.13 13.78 3.89
C ARG A 122 5.80 13.44 4.52
N SER A 123 5.07 12.50 3.94
CA SER A 123 3.86 11.96 4.56
C SER A 123 3.93 10.45 4.63
N VAL A 124 3.63 9.91 5.80
CA VAL A 124 3.47 8.48 6.07
C VAL A 124 1.99 8.21 6.28
N GLY A 125 1.38 7.51 5.33
CA GLY A 125 0.02 6.99 5.46
C GLY A 125 0.03 5.58 6.03
N GLU A 126 -0.85 5.31 6.98
CA GLU A 126 -1.00 4.04 7.67
C GLU A 126 -2.45 3.55 7.62
N LEU A 127 -2.61 2.27 7.29
CA LEU A 127 -3.89 1.56 7.33
C LEU A 127 -3.68 0.10 7.74
N GLN A 128 -4.26 -0.32 8.88
CA GLN A 128 -4.22 -1.70 9.40
C GLN A 128 -2.84 -2.37 9.23
N ASN A 129 -1.79 -1.76 9.79
CA ASN A 129 -0.37 -2.18 9.71
C ASN A 129 0.34 -2.03 8.36
N THR A 130 -0.34 -1.65 7.29
CA THR A 130 0.32 -1.28 6.03
C THR A 130 0.71 0.20 6.07
N ARG A 131 1.98 0.49 5.80
CA ARG A 131 2.52 1.86 5.77
C ARG A 131 3.06 2.19 4.38
N ARG A 132 2.83 3.42 3.93
CA ARG A 132 3.38 3.97 2.69
C ARG A 132 3.90 5.37 2.96
N ARG A 133 5.09 5.71 2.45
CA ARG A 133 5.69 7.03 2.62
C ARG A 133 5.86 7.71 1.27
N LEU A 134 5.42 8.95 1.20
CA LEU A 134 5.60 9.83 0.06
C LEU A 134 6.49 11.01 0.46
N GLU A 135 7.31 11.47 -0.48
CA GLU A 135 8.17 12.63 -0.34
C GLU A 135 7.93 13.59 -1.50
N VAL A 136 7.78 14.86 -1.15
CA VAL A 136 7.60 15.97 -2.08
C VAL A 136 8.61 17.06 -1.78
N ILE A 137 9.27 17.55 -2.82
CA ILE A 137 10.13 18.73 -2.74
C ILE A 137 9.39 19.86 -3.46
N LEU A 138 9.07 20.90 -2.71
CA LEU A 138 8.47 22.14 -3.19
C LEU A 138 9.54 23.21 -3.31
N GLU A 139 9.47 23.99 -4.37
CA GLU A 139 10.19 25.25 -4.51
C GLU A 139 9.17 26.38 -4.46
N VAL A 140 9.40 27.35 -3.58
CA VAL A 140 8.57 28.54 -3.45
C VAL A 140 9.33 29.72 -4.05
N GLY A 141 8.82 30.29 -5.15
CA GLY A 141 9.45 31.43 -5.82
C GLY A 141 9.43 32.68 -4.93
N ASP A 142 10.57 33.38 -4.85
CA ASP A 142 10.75 34.57 -4.01
C ASP A 142 9.86 35.76 -4.46
N LEU A 143 9.82 36.02 -5.78
CA LEU A 143 9.12 37.18 -6.34
C LEU A 143 7.74 36.85 -6.92
N SER A 144 7.58 35.67 -7.52
CA SER A 144 6.34 35.28 -8.20
C SER A 144 5.29 34.67 -7.26
N ARG A 145 5.71 34.27 -6.05
CA ARG A 145 4.92 33.45 -5.12
C ARG A 145 4.36 32.17 -5.77
N GLU A 146 4.95 31.74 -6.89
CA GLU A 146 4.60 30.49 -7.54
C GLU A 146 5.20 29.33 -6.75
N ILE A 147 4.40 28.29 -6.57
CA ILE A 147 4.83 27.06 -5.91
C ILE A 147 5.02 26.01 -6.99
N ARG A 148 6.24 25.47 -7.09
CA ARG A 148 6.62 24.48 -8.08
C ARG A 148 6.96 23.17 -7.37
N VAL A 149 6.31 22.10 -7.79
CA VAL A 149 6.66 20.76 -7.34
C VAL A 149 7.87 20.29 -8.13
N ARG A 150 9.03 20.20 -7.48
CA ARG A 150 10.27 19.71 -8.13
C ARG A 150 10.33 18.19 -8.17
N SER A 151 9.83 17.54 -7.14
CA SER A 151 9.83 16.08 -7.03
C SER A 151 8.61 15.61 -6.28
N PHE A 152 8.01 14.52 -6.74
CA PHE A 152 6.96 13.79 -6.05
C PHE A 152 7.28 12.30 -6.21
N ARG A 153 7.66 11.62 -5.13
CA ARG A 153 8.06 10.22 -5.18
C ARG A 153 7.60 9.43 -3.97
N GLU A 154 7.36 8.14 -4.18
CA GLU A 154 7.24 7.18 -3.09
C GLU A 154 8.64 6.80 -2.59
N ILE A 155 8.80 6.76 -1.28
CA ILE A 155 10.05 6.37 -0.63
C ILE A 155 9.79 5.23 0.36
N VAL A 156 10.83 4.46 0.65
CA VAL A 156 10.75 3.34 1.59
C VAL A 156 10.44 3.89 2.99
N VAL A 157 9.52 3.21 3.68
CA VAL A 157 9.12 3.52 5.07
C VAL A 157 10.22 3.08 6.03
#